data_AF-A0A4P9WN43-F1
#
_entry.id   AF-A0A4P9WN43-F1
#
_cell.length_a   1.000
_cell.length_b   1.000
_cell.length_c   1.000
_cell.angle_alpha   90.00
_cell.angle_beta   90.00
_cell.angle_gamma   90.00
#
_symmetry.space_group_name_H-M   'P 1'
#
loop_
_entity.id
_entity.type
_entity.pdbx_description
1 polymer ?
#
loop_
_entity_poly.entity_id
_entity_poly.type
_entity_poly.pdbx_seq_one_letter_code
_entity_poly.pdbx_strand_id
1 'polypeptide(L)'
;IDRDDLIMKIRSALDAKDKLKSKNALLQHKLGEYFRRKRTDETRDSEKSVADQEQRYSNCMSALNDLRGEYEVLNTTNEKVVSEYKVRLEERIDEAVIKASEFTKFKRSVALAAENSRTGKLLPVKVVETLEGTEERKEAEVVAVRLENIKLRNKLRRHEQLLRQKEELADGLHLIDFEQLKIENQTYNEKIEERNEELLKLRKKITNIVQVLTHVKEKLQFVQ
;
A
#
# COMPACT_ATOMS: atom_id res chain seq x y z
N ILE A 1 9.96 -54.71 2.70
CA ILE A 1 10.66 -53.42 2.90
C ILE A 1 12.14 -53.75 2.86
N ASP A 2 12.84 -53.25 1.84
CA ASP A 2 14.26 -53.54 1.65
C ASP A 2 15.07 -52.81 2.73
N ARG A 3 15.77 -53.60 3.56
CA ARG A 3 16.56 -53.11 4.70
C ARG A 3 17.70 -52.22 4.22
N ASP A 4 18.28 -52.52 3.07
CA ASP A 4 19.45 -51.82 2.55
C ASP A 4 19.06 -50.44 2.00
N ASP A 5 17.91 -50.34 1.32
CA ASP A 5 17.32 -49.07 0.88
C ASP A 5 16.97 -48.15 2.07
N LEU A 6 16.46 -48.73 3.17
CA LEU A 6 16.17 -47.97 4.38
C LEU A 6 17.45 -47.43 5.04
N ILE A 7 18.51 -48.25 5.12
CA ILE A 7 19.82 -47.85 5.65
C ILE A 7 20.43 -46.74 4.78
N MET A 8 20.32 -46.83 3.45
CA MET A 8 20.79 -45.79 2.53
C MET A 8 20.06 -44.45 2.75
N LYS A 9 18.73 -44.48 2.88
CA LYS A 9 17.93 -43.27 3.16
C LYS A 9 18.30 -42.62 4.48
N ILE A 10 18.52 -43.43 5.53
CA ILE A 10 18.95 -42.93 6.85
C ILE A 10 20.33 -42.27 6.74
N ARG A 11 21.30 -42.90 6.07
CA ARG A 11 22.63 -42.31 5.84
C ARG A 11 22.56 -41.00 5.09
N SER A 12 21.78 -40.94 4.00
CA SER A 12 21.60 -39.71 3.23
C SER A 12 20.95 -38.60 4.05
N ALA A 13 20.00 -38.92 4.93
CA ALA A 13 19.35 -37.95 5.80
C ALA A 13 20.31 -37.42 6.89
N LEU A 14 21.18 -38.29 7.44
CA LEU A 14 22.21 -37.90 8.39
C LEU A 14 23.25 -36.96 7.74
N ASP A 15 23.72 -37.27 6.54
CA ASP A 15 24.61 -36.40 5.78
C ASP A 15 23.99 -35.03 5.49
N ALA A 16 22.70 -35.01 5.11
CA ALA A 16 21.97 -33.77 4.89
C ALA A 16 21.84 -32.94 6.17
N LYS A 17 21.56 -33.59 7.30
CA LYS A 17 21.51 -32.96 8.62
C LYS A 17 22.86 -32.34 9.00
N ASP A 18 23.96 -33.05 8.78
CA ASP A 18 25.30 -32.57 9.12
C ASP A 18 25.73 -31.39 8.23
N LYS A 19 25.39 -31.44 6.93
CA LYS A 19 25.57 -30.30 6.01
C LYS A 19 24.78 -29.07 6.45
N LEU A 20 23.51 -29.26 6.82
CA LEU A 20 22.65 -28.17 7.31
C LEU A 20 23.17 -27.59 8.63
N LYS A 21 23.64 -28.44 9.55
CA LYS A 21 24.24 -28.01 10.82
C LYS A 21 25.50 -27.18 10.59
N SER A 22 26.37 -27.62 9.69
CA SER A 22 27.59 -26.89 9.30
C SER A 22 27.26 -25.55 8.65
N LYS A 23 26.28 -25.51 7.75
CA LYS A 23 25.81 -24.27 7.11
C LYS A 23 25.20 -23.31 8.13
N ASN A 24 24.40 -23.82 9.07
CA ASN A 24 23.79 -23.03 10.14
C ASN A 24 24.87 -22.38 11.03
N ALA A 25 25.86 -23.15 11.48
CA ALA A 25 26.99 -22.62 12.25
C ALA A 25 27.75 -21.50 11.50
N LEU A 26 27.97 -21.67 10.20
CA LEU A 26 28.64 -20.66 9.36
C LEU A 26 27.80 -19.39 9.19
N LEU A 27 26.48 -19.52 9.05
CA LEU A 27 25.55 -18.38 9.00
C LEU A 27 25.47 -17.66 10.35
N GLN A 28 25.43 -18.40 11.46
CA GLN A 28 25.49 -17.83 12.81
C GLN A 28 26.79 -17.06 13.04
N HIS A 29 27.93 -17.60 12.59
CA HIS A 29 29.21 -16.89 12.64
C HIS A 29 29.20 -15.59 11.82
N LYS A 30 28.70 -15.64 10.57
CA LYS A 30 28.57 -14.44 9.70
C LYS A 30 27.65 -13.38 10.32
N LEU A 31 26.52 -13.79 10.89
CA LEU A 31 25.62 -12.90 11.63
C LEU A 31 26.33 -12.28 12.83
N GLY A 32 27.07 -13.08 13.61
CA GLY A 32 27.86 -12.61 14.74
C GLY A 32 28.93 -11.59 14.37
N GLU A 33 29.60 -11.74 13.23
CA GLU A 33 30.52 -10.72 12.71
C GLU A 33 29.80 -9.46 12.23
N TYR A 34 28.70 -9.62 11.50
CA TYR A 34 27.89 -8.49 11.03
C TYR A 34 27.38 -7.65 12.20
N PHE A 35 26.83 -8.27 13.24
CA PHE A 35 26.36 -7.57 14.42
C PHE A 35 27.51 -6.98 15.26
N ARG A 36 28.69 -7.61 15.31
CA ARG A 36 29.88 -7.01 15.94
C ARG A 36 30.33 -5.74 15.22
N ARG A 37 30.35 -5.75 13.88
CA ARG A 37 30.68 -4.57 13.06
C ARG A 37 29.61 -3.48 13.14
N LYS A 38 28.34 -3.85 13.32
CA LYS A 38 27.24 -2.89 13.52
C LYS A 38 27.25 -2.28 14.94
N ARG A 39 27.62 -3.05 15.98
CA ARG A 39 27.67 -2.59 17.38
C ARG A 39 28.81 -1.62 17.71
N THR A 40 29.75 -1.38 16.81
CA THR A 40 30.76 -0.33 17.02
C THR A 40 30.20 1.09 16.86
N ASP A 41 29.04 1.27 16.21
CA ASP A 41 28.42 2.59 15.99
C ASP A 41 27.26 2.93 16.95
N GLU A 42 26.68 1.96 17.65
CA GLU A 42 25.58 2.19 18.60
C GLU A 42 25.98 1.69 20.00
N THR A 43 25.99 2.63 20.95
CA THR A 43 26.13 2.48 22.41
C THR A 43 26.05 1.05 22.95
N ARG A 44 27.08 0.65 23.73
CA ARG A 44 27.14 -0.61 24.48
C ARG A 44 25.92 -0.75 25.40
N ASP A 45 24.89 -1.40 24.90
CA ASP A 45 23.77 -1.89 25.69
C ASP A 45 24.34 -2.98 26.61
N SER A 46 24.22 -2.76 27.93
CA SER A 46 24.77 -3.60 28.99
C SER A 46 24.55 -5.09 28.72
N GLU A 47 25.55 -5.92 29.03
CA GLU A 47 25.52 -7.38 28.87
C GLU A 47 24.29 -8.00 29.56
N LYS A 48 23.19 -8.11 28.81
CA LYS A 48 21.99 -8.84 29.22
C LYS A 48 22.33 -10.33 29.25
N SER A 49 21.91 -11.02 30.30
CA SER A 49 22.22 -12.43 30.55
C SER A 49 21.92 -13.30 29.32
N VAL A 50 22.79 -14.29 29.04
CA VAL A 50 22.61 -15.25 27.94
C VAL A 50 21.23 -15.93 28.00
N ALA A 51 20.71 -16.17 29.21
CA ALA A 51 19.37 -16.70 29.43
C ALA A 51 18.24 -15.76 28.95
N ASP A 52 18.39 -14.44 29.08
CA ASP A 52 17.43 -13.45 28.56
C ASP A 52 17.46 -13.41 27.02
N GLN A 53 18.64 -13.57 26.42
CA GLN A 53 18.78 -13.66 24.97
C GLN A 53 18.18 -14.95 24.39
N GLU A 54 18.40 -16.09 25.05
CA GLU A 54 17.80 -17.38 24.67
C GLU A 54 16.28 -17.36 24.80
N GLN A 55 15.75 -16.80 25.90
CA GLN A 55 14.30 -16.66 26.09
C GLN A 55 13.66 -15.79 25.01
N ARG A 56 14.27 -14.65 24.67
CA ARG A 56 13.77 -13.78 23.59
C ARG A 56 13.80 -14.46 22.23
N TYR A 57 14.89 -15.17 21.93
CA TYR A 57 14.98 -15.94 20.69
C TYR A 57 13.89 -17.01 20.64
N SER A 58 13.66 -17.75 21.73
CA SER A 58 12.58 -18.75 21.83
C SER A 58 11.21 -18.12 21.61
N ASN A 59 10.93 -16.97 22.24
CA ASN A 59 9.68 -16.24 22.05
C ASN A 59 9.50 -15.78 20.60
N CYS A 60 10.54 -15.23 19.97
CA CYS A 60 10.51 -14.83 18.55
C CYS A 60 10.28 -16.04 17.63
N MET A 61 10.91 -17.18 17.90
CA MET A 61 10.72 -18.39 17.11
C MET A 61 9.30 -18.96 17.27
N SER A 62 8.72 -18.89 18.48
CA SER A 62 7.31 -19.24 18.69
C SER A 62 6.40 -18.33 17.88
N ALA A 63 6.56 -17.01 18.01
CA ALA A 63 5.75 -16.04 17.29
C ALA A 63 5.86 -16.20 15.77
N LEU A 64 7.05 -16.52 15.24
CA LEU A 64 7.23 -16.82 13.82
C LEU A 64 6.50 -18.09 13.38
N ASN A 65 6.49 -19.13 14.21
CA ASN A 65 5.75 -20.35 13.91
C ASN A 65 4.24 -20.11 13.94
N ASP A 66 3.76 -19.35 14.93
CA ASP A 66 2.35 -18.98 15.05
C ASP A 66 1.91 -18.16 13.82
N LEU A 67 2.69 -17.13 13.47
CA LEU A 67 2.41 -16.31 12.29
C LEU A 67 2.48 -17.10 10.98
N ARG A 68 3.37 -18.11 10.89
CA ARG A 68 3.42 -19.01 9.74
C ARG A 68 2.18 -19.89 9.67
N GLY A 69 1.71 -20.41 10.81
CA GLY A 69 0.48 -21.18 10.89
C GLY A 69 -0.74 -20.35 10.48
N GLU A 70 -0.85 -19.13 11.00
CA GLU A 70 -1.89 -18.18 10.59
C GLU A 70 -1.84 -17.87 9.10
N TYR A 71 -0.65 -17.66 8.54
CA TYR A 71 -0.46 -17.42 7.12
C TYR A 71 -0.88 -18.64 6.28
N GLU A 72 -0.52 -19.86 6.67
CA GLU A 72 -0.91 -21.10 5.99
C GLU A 72 -2.44 -21.27 6.01
N VAL A 73 -3.09 -21.02 7.14
CA VAL A 73 -4.56 -21.05 7.25
C VAL A 73 -5.20 -19.97 6.38
N LEU A 74 -4.67 -18.74 6.41
CA LEU A 74 -5.19 -17.65 5.58
C LEU A 74 -5.01 -17.93 4.08
N ASN A 75 -3.86 -18.48 3.69
CA ASN A 75 -3.59 -18.81 2.30
C ASN A 75 -4.53 -19.93 1.82
N THR A 76 -4.69 -21.00 2.60
CA THR A 76 -5.60 -22.11 2.24
C THR A 76 -7.06 -21.69 2.21
N THR A 77 -7.50 -20.79 3.10
CA THR A 77 -8.87 -20.25 3.06
C THR A 77 -9.07 -19.36 1.83
N ASN A 78 -8.12 -18.47 1.52
CA ASN A 78 -8.15 -17.66 0.30
C ASN A 78 -8.16 -18.50 -0.97
N GLU A 79 -7.34 -19.55 -1.05
CA GLU A 79 -7.31 -20.48 -2.20
C GLU A 79 -8.66 -21.17 -2.40
N LYS A 80 -9.29 -21.64 -1.31
CA LYS A 80 -10.64 -22.22 -1.36
C LYS A 80 -11.66 -21.24 -1.88
N VAL A 81 -11.67 -20.02 -1.34
CA VAL A 81 -12.59 -18.95 -1.75
C VAL A 81 -12.39 -18.59 -3.22
N VAL A 82 -11.14 -18.44 -3.68
CA VAL A 82 -10.83 -18.17 -5.09
C VAL A 82 -11.31 -19.32 -5.98
N SER A 83 -11.08 -20.57 -5.58
CA SER A 83 -11.55 -21.73 -6.33
C SER A 83 -13.08 -21.76 -6.43
N GLU A 84 -13.79 -21.50 -5.33
CA GLU A 84 -15.24 -21.46 -5.31
C GLU A 84 -15.80 -20.36 -6.22
N TYR A 85 -15.23 -19.15 -6.15
CA TYR A 85 -15.65 -18.06 -7.02
C TYR A 85 -15.35 -18.31 -8.50
N LYS A 86 -14.27 -19.05 -8.83
CA LYS A 86 -13.99 -19.45 -10.21
C LYS A 86 -15.06 -20.40 -10.74
N VAL A 87 -15.43 -21.42 -9.97
CA VAL A 87 -16.49 -22.36 -10.36
C VAL A 87 -17.81 -21.63 -10.54
N ARG A 88 -18.20 -20.79 -9.57
CA ARG A 88 -19.43 -19.99 -9.69
C ARG A 88 -19.41 -19.04 -10.89
N LEU A 89 -18.26 -18.46 -11.22
CA LEU A 89 -18.13 -17.60 -12.40
C LEU A 89 -18.36 -18.39 -13.69
N GLU A 90 -17.77 -19.59 -13.79
CA GLU A 90 -17.92 -20.47 -14.95
C GLU A 90 -19.37 -20.91 -15.12
N GLU A 91 -20.03 -21.37 -14.05
CA GLU A 91 -21.46 -21.72 -14.06
C GLU A 91 -22.35 -20.55 -14.54
N ARG A 92 -22.04 -19.32 -14.10
CA ARG A 92 -22.80 -18.13 -14.51
C ARG A 92 -22.55 -17.73 -15.95
N ILE A 93 -21.34 -17.93 -16.46
CA ILE A 93 -21.01 -17.72 -17.87
C ILE A 93 -21.81 -18.73 -18.72
N ASP A 94 -21.80 -20.00 -18.35
CA ASP A 94 -22.52 -21.04 -19.07
C ASP A 94 -24.03 -20.78 -19.07
N GLU A 95 -24.60 -20.43 -17.91
CA GLU A 95 -26.00 -20.05 -17.78
C GLU A 95 -26.35 -18.86 -18.68
N ALA A 96 -25.49 -17.84 -18.74
CA ALA A 96 -25.70 -16.67 -19.59
C ALA A 96 -25.62 -17.01 -21.08
N VAL A 97 -24.68 -17.87 -21.48
CA VAL A 97 -24.54 -18.33 -22.87
C VAL A 97 -25.77 -19.13 -23.31
N ILE A 98 -26.25 -20.05 -22.48
CA ILE A 98 -27.45 -20.84 -22.75
C ILE A 98 -28.66 -19.92 -22.92
N LYS A 99 -28.90 -19.02 -21.96
CA LYS A 99 -30.02 -18.06 -22.01
C LYS A 99 -29.93 -17.14 -23.23
N ALA A 100 -28.74 -16.66 -23.59
CA ALA A 100 -28.54 -15.82 -24.77
C ALA A 100 -28.85 -16.60 -26.07
N SER A 101 -28.45 -17.87 -26.15
CA SER A 101 -28.76 -18.75 -27.28
C SER A 101 -30.27 -19.01 -27.41
N GLU A 102 -30.94 -19.34 -26.30
CA GLU A 102 -32.39 -19.54 -26.25
C GLU A 102 -33.14 -18.26 -26.66
N PHE A 103 -32.74 -17.11 -26.13
CA PHE A 103 -33.34 -15.83 -26.48
C PHE A 103 -33.14 -15.48 -27.95
N THR A 104 -31.96 -15.78 -28.52
CA THR A 104 -31.69 -15.56 -29.95
C THR A 104 -32.60 -16.43 -30.83
N LYS A 105 -32.78 -17.71 -30.48
CA LYS A 105 -33.72 -18.61 -31.19
C LYS A 105 -35.16 -18.12 -31.08
N PHE A 106 -35.56 -17.63 -29.90
CA PHE A 106 -36.88 -17.06 -29.67
C PHE A 106 -37.10 -15.77 -30.49
N LYS A 107 -36.14 -14.84 -30.51
CA LYS A 107 -36.20 -13.65 -31.37
C LYS A 107 -36.37 -14.03 -32.84
N ARG A 108 -35.62 -15.02 -33.32
CA ARG A 108 -35.70 -15.49 -34.70
C ARG A 108 -37.07 -16.07 -35.03
N SER A 109 -37.65 -16.91 -34.15
CA SER A 109 -38.97 -17.49 -34.38
C SER A 109 -40.07 -16.43 -34.42
N VAL A 110 -40.02 -15.44 -33.51
CA VAL A 110 -40.94 -14.31 -33.49
C VAL A 110 -40.78 -13.44 -34.75
N ALA A 111 -39.54 -13.16 -35.18
CA ALA A 111 -39.27 -12.37 -36.37
C ALA A 111 -39.77 -13.03 -37.66
N LEU A 112 -39.66 -14.36 -37.78
CA LEU A 112 -40.18 -15.11 -38.92
C LEU A 112 -41.71 -15.18 -38.95
N ALA A 113 -42.35 -15.14 -37.79
CA ALA A 113 -43.81 -15.07 -37.67
C ALA A 113 -44.36 -13.64 -37.83
N ALA A 114 -43.50 -12.62 -37.86
CA ALA A 114 -43.92 -11.23 -37.97
C ALA A 114 -44.29 -10.86 -39.42
N GLU A 115 -45.31 -10.02 -39.55
CA GLU A 115 -45.81 -9.51 -40.81
C GLU A 115 -45.39 -8.06 -41.04
N ASN A 116 -45.17 -7.70 -42.29
CA ASN A 116 -44.88 -6.33 -42.69
C ASN A 116 -46.16 -5.48 -42.57
N SER A 117 -46.11 -4.44 -41.75
CA SER A 117 -47.25 -3.55 -41.47
C SER A 117 -47.86 -2.87 -42.71
N ARG A 118 -47.10 -2.73 -43.81
CA ARG A 118 -47.57 -2.09 -45.05
C ARG A 118 -48.11 -3.09 -46.08
N THR A 119 -47.62 -4.33 -46.08
CA THR A 119 -47.98 -5.33 -47.10
C THR A 119 -48.77 -6.52 -46.55
N GLY A 120 -48.85 -6.69 -45.22
CA GLY A 120 -49.50 -7.81 -44.54
C GLY A 120 -48.83 -9.17 -44.81
N LYS A 121 -47.65 -9.18 -45.44
CA LYS A 121 -46.91 -10.41 -45.77
C LYS A 121 -45.85 -10.66 -44.72
N LEU A 122 -45.57 -11.95 -44.46
CA LEU A 122 -44.47 -12.36 -43.59
C LEU A 122 -43.13 -11.76 -44.04
N LEU A 123 -42.26 -11.48 -43.06
CA LEU A 123 -40.92 -11.00 -43.34
C LEU A 123 -40.09 -12.07 -44.08
N PRO A 124 -39.42 -11.72 -45.20
CA PRO A 124 -38.52 -12.65 -45.87
C PRO A 124 -37.36 -13.06 -44.97
N VAL A 125 -36.97 -14.34 -45.01
CA VAL A 125 -35.85 -14.89 -44.21
C VAL A 125 -34.58 -14.08 -44.36
N LYS A 126 -34.23 -13.67 -45.59
CA LYS A 126 -33.06 -12.82 -45.85
C LYS A 126 -33.08 -11.49 -45.09
N VAL A 127 -34.26 -10.89 -44.92
CA VAL A 127 -34.40 -9.62 -44.18
C VAL A 127 -34.13 -9.86 -42.70
N VAL A 128 -34.69 -10.94 -42.13
CA VAL A 128 -34.44 -11.34 -40.74
C VAL A 128 -32.95 -11.59 -40.50
N GLU A 129 -32.29 -12.34 -41.38
CA GLU A 129 -30.84 -12.62 -41.28
C GLU A 129 -30.00 -11.33 -41.36
N THR A 130 -30.36 -10.39 -42.25
CA THR A 130 -29.66 -9.10 -42.28
C THR A 130 -29.83 -8.32 -40.99
N LEU A 131 -31.04 -8.30 -40.42
CA LEU A 131 -31.34 -7.61 -39.16
C LEU A 131 -30.55 -8.22 -38.00
N GLU A 132 -30.56 -9.54 -37.86
CA GLU A 132 -29.77 -10.29 -36.87
C GLU A 132 -28.27 -9.95 -36.97
N GLY A 133 -27.70 -9.95 -38.18
CA GLY A 133 -26.29 -9.59 -38.38
C GLY A 133 -25.97 -8.11 -38.12
N THR A 134 -26.94 -7.19 -38.26
CA THR A 134 -26.77 -5.79 -37.80
C THR A 134 -26.84 -5.70 -36.28
N GLU A 135 -27.79 -6.39 -35.66
CA GLU A 135 -27.97 -6.41 -34.21
C GLU A 135 -26.72 -6.96 -33.51
N GLU A 136 -26.18 -8.08 -33.99
CA GLU A 136 -24.97 -8.70 -33.44
C GLU A 136 -23.75 -7.76 -33.50
N ARG A 137 -23.55 -7.08 -34.64
CA ARG A 137 -22.47 -6.08 -34.78
C ARG A 137 -22.65 -4.91 -33.82
N LYS A 138 -23.89 -4.43 -33.64
CA LYS A 138 -24.19 -3.34 -32.71
C LYS A 138 -24.01 -3.76 -31.25
N GLU A 139 -24.40 -4.98 -30.89
CA GLU A 139 -24.17 -5.52 -29.56
C GLU A 139 -22.68 -5.63 -29.26
N ALA A 140 -21.87 -6.11 -30.21
CA ALA A 140 -20.41 -6.17 -30.07
C ALA A 140 -19.79 -4.77 -29.84
N GLU A 141 -20.27 -3.75 -30.56
CA GLU A 141 -19.86 -2.36 -30.37
C GLU A 141 -20.20 -1.85 -28.96
N VAL A 142 -21.44 -2.11 -28.51
CA VAL A 142 -21.90 -1.72 -27.16
C VAL A 142 -21.07 -2.40 -26.07
N VAL A 143 -20.78 -3.69 -26.20
CA VAL A 143 -19.93 -4.43 -25.25
C VAL A 143 -18.53 -3.83 -25.21
N ALA A 144 -17.93 -3.53 -26.36
CA ALA A 144 -16.60 -2.92 -26.44
C ALA A 144 -16.55 -1.55 -25.73
N VAL A 145 -17.52 -0.67 -26.01
CA VAL A 145 -17.61 0.66 -25.38
C VAL A 145 -17.86 0.55 -23.88
N ARG A 146 -18.71 -0.39 -23.43
CA ARG A 146 -18.96 -0.62 -22.00
C ARG A 146 -17.70 -1.07 -21.28
N LEU A 147 -16.95 -2.01 -21.86
CA LEU A 147 -15.68 -2.47 -21.28
C LEU A 147 -14.66 -1.32 -21.18
N GLU A 148 -14.56 -0.49 -22.21
CA GLU A 148 -13.68 0.68 -22.16
C GLU A 148 -14.13 1.70 -21.10
N ASN A 149 -15.44 1.94 -20.99
CA ASN A 149 -15.97 2.80 -19.94
C ASN A 149 -15.63 2.30 -18.53
N ILE A 150 -15.76 1.00 -18.28
CA ILE A 150 -15.39 0.39 -16.99
C ILE A 150 -13.88 0.58 -16.72
N LYS A 151 -13.02 0.34 -17.73
CA LYS A 151 -11.57 0.55 -17.60
C LYS A 151 -11.24 2.00 -17.27
N LEU A 152 -11.84 2.95 -17.97
CA LEU A 152 -11.63 4.37 -17.76
C LEU A 152 -12.11 4.82 -16.38
N ARG A 153 -13.29 4.38 -15.93
CA ARG A 153 -13.79 4.64 -14.56
C ARG A 153 -12.83 4.12 -13.50
N ASN A 154 -12.30 2.91 -13.68
CA ASN A 154 -11.32 2.33 -12.75
C ASN A 154 -10.01 3.12 -12.73
N LYS A 155 -9.51 3.56 -13.90
CA LYS A 155 -8.34 4.44 -13.99
C LYS A 155 -8.58 5.77 -13.29
N LEU A 156 -9.73 6.40 -13.53
CA LEU A 156 -10.12 7.66 -12.89
C LEU A 156 -10.12 7.50 -11.36
N ARG A 157 -10.80 6.47 -10.84
CA ARG A 157 -10.84 6.20 -9.39
C ARG A 157 -9.45 6.01 -8.79
N ARG A 158 -8.55 5.30 -9.48
CA ARG A 158 -7.14 5.15 -9.06
C ARG A 158 -6.41 6.49 -9.04
N HIS A 159 -6.55 7.30 -10.08
CA HIS A 159 -5.92 8.62 -10.14
C HIS A 159 -6.44 9.57 -9.07
N GLU A 160 -7.76 9.58 -8.81
CA GLU A 160 -8.34 10.36 -7.71
C GLU A 160 -7.83 9.89 -6.34
N GLN A 161 -7.66 8.58 -6.14
CA GLN A 161 -7.08 8.06 -4.89
C GLN A 161 -5.62 8.47 -4.74
N LEU A 162 -4.81 8.41 -5.81
CA LEU A 162 -3.44 8.88 -5.81
C LEU A 162 -3.35 10.40 -5.58
N LEU A 163 -4.31 11.17 -6.10
CA LEU A 163 -4.36 12.62 -5.86
C LEU A 163 -4.64 12.91 -4.38
N ARG A 164 -5.65 12.25 -3.80
CA ARG A 164 -5.95 12.36 -2.36
C ARG A 164 -4.75 12.00 -1.49
N GLN A 165 -4.05 10.92 -1.83
CA GLN A 165 -2.80 10.52 -1.14
C GLN A 165 -1.64 11.51 -1.31
N LYS A 166 -1.67 12.40 -2.31
CA LYS A 166 -0.68 13.47 -2.47
C LYS A 166 -1.10 14.76 -1.77
N GLU A 167 -2.40 15.00 -1.65
CA GLU A 167 -2.96 16.11 -0.88
C GLU A 167 -2.79 15.87 0.64
N GLU A 168 -2.80 14.61 1.06
CA GLU A 168 -2.35 14.14 2.37
C GLU A 168 -0.82 13.99 2.34
N LEU A 169 -0.08 14.93 2.95
CA LEU A 169 1.34 14.75 3.25
C LEU A 169 1.52 13.66 4.32
N ALA A 170 2.78 13.26 4.56
CA ALA A 170 3.14 12.29 5.60
C ALA A 170 2.46 12.64 6.95
N ASP A 171 1.94 11.61 7.62
CA ASP A 171 1.21 11.72 8.91
C ASP A 171 -0.16 12.42 8.88
N GLY A 172 -0.85 12.44 7.73
CA GLY A 172 -2.22 12.97 7.64
C GLY A 172 -2.29 14.49 7.69
N LEU A 173 -1.16 15.16 7.45
CA LEU A 173 -1.10 16.61 7.31
C LEU A 173 -1.61 17.00 5.93
N HIS A 174 -2.70 17.75 5.83
CA HIS A 174 -3.15 18.22 4.52
C HIS A 174 -2.23 19.34 4.00
N LEU A 175 -2.10 19.45 2.69
CA LEU A 175 -1.33 20.53 2.06
C LEU A 175 -1.73 21.92 2.58
N ILE A 176 -3.02 22.12 2.86
CA ILE A 176 -3.58 23.35 3.44
C ILE A 176 -3.00 23.61 4.84
N ASP A 177 -2.94 22.59 5.70
CA ASP A 177 -2.40 22.72 7.05
C ASP A 177 -0.90 23.05 7.01
N PHE A 178 -0.17 22.48 6.06
CA PHE A 178 1.25 22.80 5.84
C PHE A 178 1.43 24.26 5.40
N GLU A 179 0.62 24.76 4.47
CA GLU A 179 0.64 26.17 4.06
C GLU A 179 0.27 27.10 5.22
N GLN A 180 -0.73 26.73 6.03
CA GLN A 180 -1.11 27.48 7.23
C GLN A 180 0.04 27.56 8.24
N LEU A 181 0.69 26.43 8.55
CA LEU A 181 1.87 26.40 9.42
C LEU A 181 3.01 27.28 8.90
N LYS A 182 3.19 27.34 7.57
CA LYS A 182 4.20 28.21 6.95
C LYS A 182 3.87 29.69 7.16
N ILE A 183 2.60 30.09 6.99
CA ILE A 183 2.13 31.46 7.22
C ILE A 183 2.31 31.84 8.71
N GLU A 184 1.91 30.96 9.61
CA GLU A 184 2.06 31.17 11.05
C GLU A 184 3.52 31.32 11.45
N ASN A 185 4.40 30.44 10.96
CA ASN A 185 5.83 30.51 11.25
C ASN A 185 6.45 31.83 10.77
N GLN A 186 6.08 32.28 9.56
CA GLN A 186 6.51 33.57 9.04
C GLN A 186 6.03 34.73 9.93
N THR A 187 4.76 34.71 10.33
CA THR A 187 4.17 35.73 11.22
C THR A 187 4.86 35.78 12.59
N TYR A 188 5.23 34.61 13.15
CA TYR A 188 5.98 34.56 14.41
C TYR A 188 7.41 35.08 14.24
N ASN A 189 8.08 34.79 13.14
CA ASN A 189 9.42 35.32 12.87
C ASN A 189 9.41 36.86 12.75
N GLU A 190 8.43 37.43 12.04
CA GLU A 190 8.25 38.88 11.95
C GLU A 190 8.07 39.50 13.35
N LYS A 191 7.25 38.91 14.21
CA LYS A 191 7.10 39.36 15.61
C LYS A 191 8.39 39.24 16.41
N ILE A 192 9.17 38.18 16.22
CA ILE A 192 10.47 38.01 16.90
C ILE A 192 11.43 39.11 16.46
N GLU A 193 11.48 39.44 15.17
CA GLU A 193 12.30 40.54 14.65
C GLU A 193 11.89 41.89 15.25
N GLU A 194 10.60 42.22 15.28
CA GLU A 194 10.09 43.45 15.92
C GLU A 194 10.52 43.54 17.39
N ARG A 195 10.36 42.46 18.16
CA ARG A 195 10.77 42.41 19.57
C ARG A 195 12.28 42.54 19.74
N ASN A 196 13.08 41.95 18.86
CA ASN A 196 14.52 42.09 18.88
C ASN A 196 14.95 43.53 18.61
N GLU A 197 14.29 44.25 17.71
CA GLU A 197 14.52 45.67 17.49
C GLU A 197 14.16 46.53 18.71
N GLU A 198 13.03 46.24 19.36
CA GLU A 198 12.63 46.91 20.62
C GLU A 198 13.68 46.70 21.72
N LEU A 199 14.13 45.46 21.90
CA LEU A 199 15.19 45.12 22.86
C LEU A 199 16.48 45.87 22.55
N LEU A 200 16.86 45.99 21.28
CA LEU A 200 18.03 46.75 20.87
C LEU A 200 17.89 48.25 21.19
N LYS A 201 16.70 48.83 20.96
CA LYS A 201 16.40 50.23 21.31
C LYS A 201 16.51 50.47 22.81
N LEU A 202 15.99 49.55 23.63
CA LEU A 202 16.08 49.64 25.09
C LEU A 202 17.52 49.50 25.59
N ARG A 203 18.30 48.57 25.05
CA ARG A 203 19.73 48.44 25.38
C ARG A 203 20.49 49.73 25.09
N LYS A 204 20.27 50.35 23.93
CA LYS A 204 20.87 51.65 23.59
C LYS A 204 20.49 52.75 24.60
N LYS A 205 19.22 52.83 25.01
CA LYS A 205 18.76 53.78 26.04
C LYS A 205 19.47 53.55 27.37
N ILE A 206 19.60 52.29 27.82
CA ILE A 206 20.31 51.96 29.07
C ILE A 206 21.78 52.39 28.98
N THR A 207 22.47 52.07 27.90
CA THR A 207 23.87 52.49 27.70
C THR A 207 24.02 54.00 27.78
N ASN A 208 23.14 54.76 27.14
CA ASN A 208 23.15 56.23 27.21
C ASN A 208 22.91 56.74 28.65
N ILE A 209 21.93 56.17 29.36
CA ILE A 209 21.65 56.55 30.76
C ILE A 209 22.86 56.26 31.66
N VAL A 210 23.49 55.10 31.51
CA VAL A 210 24.70 54.73 32.27
C VAL A 210 25.83 55.73 31.98
N GLN A 211 26.06 56.10 30.72
CA GLN A 211 27.06 57.11 30.36
C GLN A 211 26.77 58.47 31.02
N VAL A 212 25.52 58.93 30.98
CA VAL A 212 25.11 60.19 31.63
C VAL A 212 25.33 60.11 33.15
N LEU A 213 24.93 59.02 33.79
CA LEU A 213 25.13 58.81 35.23
C LEU A 213 26.62 58.79 35.61
N THR A 214 27.47 58.16 34.79
CA THR A 214 28.92 58.18 34.98
C THR A 214 29.48 59.60 34.90
N HIS A 215 29.10 60.38 33.88
CA HIS A 215 29.54 61.78 33.78
C HIS A 215 29.06 62.65 34.95
N VAL A 216 27.83 62.45 35.43
CA VAL A 216 27.32 63.17 36.60
C VAL A 216 28.12 62.79 37.85
N LYS A 217 28.42 61.50 38.04
CA LYS A 217 29.23 61.02 39.16
C LYS A 217 30.65 61.62 39.13
N GLU A 218 31.29 61.62 37.96
CA GLU A 218 32.63 62.21 37.76
C GLU A 218 32.63 63.71 38.07
N LYS A 219 31.63 64.46 37.59
CA LYS A 219 31.51 65.90 37.87
C LYS A 219 31.28 66.19 39.35
N LEU A 220 30.42 65.42 40.02
CA LEU A 220 30.18 65.59 41.46
C LEU A 220 31.45 65.33 42.28
N GLN A 221 32.24 64.32 41.89
CA GLN A 221 33.51 64.01 42.52
C GLN A 221 34.57 65.10 42.34
N PHE A 222 34.44 65.95 41.31
CA PHE A 222 35.34 67.08 41.05
C PHE A 222 34.96 68.36 41.81
N VAL A 223 33.74 68.44 42.35
CA VAL A 223 33.20 69.61 43.06
C VAL A 223 33.30 69.45 44.59
N GLN A 224 33.58 68.24 45.09
CA GLN A 224 33.98 67.95 46.48
C GLN A 224 35.50 67.99 46.63
#